data_AF-A0A645FF43-F1
#
_entry.id   AF-A0A645FF43-F1
#
_cell.length_a   1.000
_cell.length_b   1.000
_cell.length_c   1.000
_cell.angle_alpha   90.00
_cell.angle_beta   90.00
_cell.angle_gamma   90.00
#
_symmetry.space_group_name_H-M   'P 1'
#
loop_
_entity.id
_entity.type
_entity.pdbx_description
1 polymer ?
#
loop_
_entity_poly.entity_id
_entity_poly.type
_entity_poly.pdbx_seq_one_letter_code
_entity_poly.pdbx_strand_id
1 'polypeptide(L)'
;MNLFGYRNGAKVFSLEGICSLLAVLGIFLAIGFSLWYFFKKSGNEPYSKRFVATIFFGALIIESLVFLITGNYFIHYYTPVYVLIVLLIAVLLDEFPKRSIRMPRICAAVMLFAFVLSGAVTTNFLVKKPEGYATRYEGLSYSNINQVDQIKPAARYLADHGYTYGYAYYWDSSIVTELTDGKVEICAIVEPPNITYSFANTKKAFWDINYHQGKTFLLLEKDDTSWQEYPILEGGTQIYADDYYKIIEYPAPIPFERSPFSE
;
A
#
# COMPACT_ATOMS: atom_id res chain seq x y z
N MET A 1 12.20 -9.96 8.01
CA MET A 1 11.99 -10.09 6.56
C MET A 1 10.71 -10.88 6.34
N ASN A 2 9.63 -10.23 5.94
CA ASN A 2 8.34 -10.87 5.65
C ASN A 2 8.13 -10.85 4.13
N LEU A 3 8.92 -11.63 3.39
CA LEU A 3 8.91 -11.65 1.93
C LEU A 3 7.94 -12.75 1.45
N PHE A 4 7.18 -12.50 0.39
CA PHE A 4 6.41 -13.56 -0.28
C PHE A 4 5.40 -14.30 0.64
N GLY A 5 4.76 -13.59 1.57
CA GLY A 5 3.81 -14.19 2.51
C GLY A 5 4.46 -14.98 3.65
N TYR A 6 5.79 -15.03 3.73
CA TYR A 6 6.51 -15.56 4.88
C TYR A 6 6.31 -14.67 6.10
N ARG A 7 5.99 -15.29 7.25
CA ARG A 7 5.83 -14.61 8.53
C ARG A 7 6.94 -15.02 9.48
N ASN A 8 7.81 -14.07 9.82
CA ASN A 8 8.92 -14.34 10.72
C ASN A 8 8.42 -14.67 12.14
N GLY A 9 8.96 -15.72 12.77
CA GLY A 9 8.58 -16.16 14.12
C GLY A 9 7.36 -17.08 14.19
N ALA A 10 6.71 -17.41 13.07
CA ALA A 10 5.61 -18.37 13.05
C ALA A 10 6.11 -19.81 13.32
N LYS A 11 5.42 -20.56 14.19
CA LYS A 11 5.70 -21.98 14.41
C LYS A 11 5.41 -22.77 13.12
N VAL A 12 6.28 -23.71 12.75
CA VAL A 12 6.18 -24.47 11.48
C VAL A 12 4.81 -25.12 11.25
N PHE A 13 4.23 -25.72 12.30
CA PHE A 13 2.92 -26.38 12.24
C PHE A 13 1.74 -25.48 12.63
N SER A 14 1.95 -24.18 12.84
CA SER A 14 0.82 -23.25 12.98
C SER A 14 0.20 -22.98 11.61
N LEU A 15 -1.04 -22.49 11.60
CA LEU A 15 -1.71 -22.05 10.37
C LEU A 15 -0.86 -21.04 9.59
N GLU A 16 -0.16 -20.16 10.31
CA GLU A 16 0.72 -19.12 9.75
C GLU A 16 2.02 -19.69 9.16
N GLY A 17 2.61 -20.69 9.84
CA GLY A 17 3.76 -21.42 9.33
C GLY A 17 3.42 -22.21 8.06
N ILE A 18 2.26 -22.87 8.05
CA ILE A 18 1.74 -23.59 6.88
C ILE A 18 1.51 -22.62 5.71
N CYS A 19 0.89 -21.45 5.95
CA CYS A 19 0.71 -20.43 4.91
C CYS A 19 2.07 -19.94 4.36
N SER A 20 3.04 -19.69 5.23
CA SER A 20 4.38 -19.27 4.84
C SER A 20 5.07 -20.32 3.96
N LEU A 21 4.99 -21.60 4.33
CA LEU A 21 5.54 -22.70 3.54
C LEU A 21 4.87 -22.85 2.18
N LEU A 22 3.53 -22.75 2.14
CA LEU A 22 2.75 -22.83 0.91
C LEU A 22 3.03 -21.66 -0.03
N ALA A 23 3.19 -20.45 0.50
CA ALA A 23 3.51 -19.27 -0.29
C ALA A 23 4.91 -19.39 -0.93
N VAL A 24 5.90 -19.81 -0.14
CA VAL A 24 7.27 -20.11 -0.62
C VAL A 24 7.25 -21.19 -1.69
N LEU A 25 6.54 -22.31 -1.43
CA LEU A 25 6.38 -23.38 -2.41
C LEU A 25 5.72 -22.88 -3.70
N GLY A 26 4.66 -22.08 -3.59
CA GLY A 26 3.93 -21.54 -4.74
C GLY A 26 4.82 -20.69 -5.65
N ILE A 27 5.69 -19.87 -5.06
CA ILE A 27 6.62 -19.03 -5.84
C ILE A 27 7.72 -19.87 -6.48
N PHE A 28 8.28 -20.86 -5.77
CA PHE A 28 9.24 -21.77 -6.39
C PHE A 28 8.64 -22.56 -7.56
N LEU A 29 7.37 -22.98 -7.43
CA LEU A 29 6.64 -23.59 -8.55
C LEU A 29 6.48 -22.59 -9.70
N ALA A 30 6.03 -21.35 -9.43
CA ALA A 30 5.86 -20.32 -10.46
C ALA A 30 7.17 -20.02 -11.22
N ILE A 31 8.29 -19.89 -10.50
CA ILE A 31 9.63 -19.72 -11.08
C ILE A 31 10.01 -20.95 -11.90
N GLY A 32 9.88 -22.15 -11.34
CA GLY A 32 10.22 -23.40 -12.02
C GLY A 32 9.44 -23.60 -13.32
N PHE A 33 8.14 -23.31 -13.32
CA PHE A 33 7.31 -23.37 -14.54
C PHE A 33 7.68 -22.30 -15.55
N SER A 34 7.98 -21.09 -15.10
CA SER A 34 8.35 -20.01 -15.99
C SER A 34 9.67 -20.31 -16.70
N LEU A 35 10.66 -20.81 -15.95
CA LEU A 35 11.92 -21.30 -16.52
C LEU A 35 11.71 -22.49 -17.46
N TRP A 36 10.83 -23.43 -17.10
CA TRP A 36 10.50 -24.56 -17.97
C TRP A 36 9.91 -24.07 -19.30
N TYR A 37 8.91 -23.18 -19.29
CA TYR A 37 8.33 -22.61 -20.50
C TYR A 37 9.30 -21.75 -21.31
N PHE A 38 10.23 -21.08 -20.64
CA PHE A 38 11.26 -20.26 -21.28
C PHE A 38 12.28 -21.13 -22.03
N PHE A 39 12.81 -22.17 -21.38
CA PHE A 39 13.85 -23.06 -21.93
C PHE A 39 13.30 -24.23 -22.76
N LYS A 40 12.01 -24.57 -22.64
CA LYS A 40 11.38 -25.63 -23.44
C LYS A 40 11.45 -25.25 -24.92
N LYS A 41 12.36 -25.93 -25.62
CA LYS A 41 12.58 -25.81 -27.06
C LYS A 41 11.44 -26.52 -27.81
N SER A 42 10.24 -25.95 -27.79
CA SER A 42 9.07 -26.52 -28.47
C SER A 42 8.59 -25.58 -29.57
N GLY A 43 8.63 -26.05 -30.81
CA GLY A 43 8.05 -25.36 -31.98
C GLY A 43 6.51 -25.39 -32.03
N ASN A 44 5.84 -26.02 -31.06
CA ASN A 44 4.39 -26.27 -31.08
C ASN A 44 3.60 -25.69 -29.88
N GLU A 45 4.24 -24.98 -28.95
CA GLU A 45 3.50 -24.30 -27.87
C GLU A 45 2.98 -22.93 -28.33
N PRO A 46 1.76 -22.53 -27.97
CA PRO A 46 1.25 -21.21 -28.29
C PRO A 46 2.17 -20.11 -27.75
N TYR A 47 2.51 -19.14 -28.59
CA TYR A 47 3.36 -18.00 -28.21
C TYR A 47 2.84 -17.26 -26.98
N SER A 48 1.52 -17.21 -26.78
CA SER A 48 0.87 -16.60 -25.61
C SER A 48 1.31 -17.21 -24.28
N LYS A 49 1.49 -18.54 -24.20
CA LYS A 49 1.91 -19.23 -22.95
C LYS A 49 3.34 -18.88 -22.57
N ARG A 50 4.23 -18.88 -23.57
CA ARG A 50 5.64 -18.48 -23.39
C ARG A 50 5.76 -17.02 -23.02
N PHE A 51 4.91 -16.16 -23.60
CA PHE A 51 4.87 -14.74 -23.28
C PHE A 51 4.51 -14.51 -21.81
N VAL A 52 3.45 -15.14 -21.29
CA VAL A 52 3.04 -15.02 -19.87
C VAL A 52 4.13 -15.52 -18.90
N ALA A 53 4.77 -16.64 -19.21
CA ALA A 53 5.90 -17.14 -18.40
C ALA A 53 7.09 -16.17 -18.41
N THR A 54 7.39 -15.60 -19.59
CA THR A 54 8.53 -14.67 -19.76
C THR A 54 8.28 -13.34 -19.07
N ILE A 55 7.07 -12.78 -19.17
CA ILE A 55 6.74 -11.51 -18.52
C ILE A 55 6.70 -11.65 -17.00
N PHE A 56 6.18 -12.77 -16.46
CA PHE A 56 6.27 -13.06 -15.03
C PHE A 56 7.72 -13.10 -14.56
N PHE A 57 8.57 -13.88 -15.22
CA PHE A 57 9.96 -14.04 -14.81
C PHE A 57 10.76 -12.74 -14.96
N GLY A 58 10.54 -12.02 -16.05
CA GLY A 58 11.15 -10.71 -16.29
C GLY A 58 10.72 -9.67 -15.25
N ALA A 59 9.42 -9.57 -14.95
CA ALA A 59 8.91 -8.67 -13.92
C ALA A 59 9.49 -9.00 -12.54
N LEU A 60 9.55 -10.29 -12.17
CA LEU A 60 10.16 -10.74 -10.92
C LEU A 60 11.64 -10.31 -10.81
N ILE A 61 12.43 -10.48 -11.87
CA ILE A 61 13.83 -10.06 -11.91
C ILE A 61 13.96 -8.55 -11.80
N ILE A 62 13.22 -7.79 -12.62
CA ILE A 62 13.31 -6.33 -12.68
C ILE A 62 12.95 -5.74 -11.31
N GLU A 63 11.83 -6.16 -10.71
CA GLU A 63 11.42 -5.70 -9.37
C GLU A 63 12.47 -6.06 -8.31
N SER A 64 12.99 -7.29 -8.34
CA SER A 64 14.04 -7.71 -7.41
C SER A 64 15.31 -6.87 -7.56
N LEU A 65 15.73 -6.55 -8.79
CA LEU A 65 16.88 -5.69 -9.06
C LEU A 65 16.65 -4.25 -8.59
N VAL A 66 15.45 -3.70 -8.83
CA VAL A 66 15.09 -2.36 -8.35
C VAL A 66 15.23 -2.30 -6.83
N PHE A 67 14.74 -3.30 -6.08
CA PHE A 67 14.90 -3.30 -4.62
C PHE A 67 16.35 -3.49 -4.16
N LEU A 68 17.11 -4.34 -4.86
CA LEU A 68 18.53 -4.52 -4.56
C LEU A 68 19.33 -3.23 -4.75
N ILE A 69 18.99 -2.44 -5.78
CA ILE A 69 19.68 -1.17 -6.08
C ILE A 69 19.22 -0.03 -5.17
N THR A 70 17.91 0.08 -4.95
CA THR A 70 17.34 1.23 -4.22
C THR A 70 17.41 1.07 -2.70
N GLY A 71 17.56 -0.16 -2.18
CA GLY A 71 17.50 -0.45 -0.75
C GLY A 71 16.12 -0.21 -0.11
N ASN A 72 15.13 0.24 -0.89
CA ASN A 72 13.77 0.53 -0.45
C ASN A 72 12.90 -0.70 -0.70
N TYR A 73 12.83 -1.56 0.31
CA TYR A 73 12.05 -2.78 0.25
C TYR A 73 10.67 -2.55 0.89
N PHE A 74 9.61 -2.67 0.07
CA PHE A 74 8.24 -2.77 0.56
C PHE A 74 7.50 -3.90 -0.16
N ILE A 75 6.78 -4.72 0.61
CA ILE A 75 6.08 -5.91 0.08
C ILE A 75 5.06 -5.58 -1.03
N HIS A 76 4.44 -4.40 -0.97
CA HIS A 76 3.42 -3.99 -1.93
C HIS A 76 4.00 -3.68 -3.32
N TYR A 77 5.31 -3.44 -3.45
CA TYR A 77 5.92 -3.28 -4.76
C TYR A 77 5.99 -4.60 -5.55
N TYR A 78 5.85 -5.75 -4.90
CA TYR A 78 5.64 -7.04 -5.60
C TYR A 78 4.20 -7.28 -6.07
N THR A 79 3.26 -6.36 -5.83
CA THR A 79 1.85 -6.49 -6.24
C THR A 79 1.70 -6.81 -7.73
N PRO A 80 2.39 -6.12 -8.67
CA PRO A 80 2.31 -6.46 -10.09
C PRO A 80 2.74 -7.90 -10.38
N VAL A 81 3.79 -8.38 -9.71
CA VAL A 81 4.31 -9.75 -9.87
C VAL A 81 3.30 -10.78 -9.36
N TYR A 82 2.63 -10.51 -8.24
CA TYR A 82 1.59 -11.41 -7.71
C TYR A 82 0.39 -11.54 -8.65
N VAL A 83 -0.02 -10.46 -9.33
CA VAL A 83 -1.11 -10.52 -10.32
C VAL A 83 -0.74 -11.44 -11.49
N LEU A 84 0.53 -11.43 -11.92
CA LEU A 84 1.00 -12.30 -13.00
C LEU A 84 0.98 -13.80 -12.64
N ILE A 85 1.04 -14.15 -11.34
CA ILE A 85 0.93 -15.55 -10.91
C ILE A 85 -0.46 -16.12 -11.23
N VAL A 86 -1.52 -15.31 -11.14
CA VAL A 86 -2.88 -15.74 -11.53
C VAL A 86 -2.93 -16.08 -13.02
N LEU A 87 -2.29 -15.28 -13.86
CA LEU A 87 -2.19 -15.55 -15.30
C LEU A 87 -1.37 -16.81 -15.58
N LEU A 88 -0.28 -17.03 -14.83
CA LEU A 88 0.52 -18.25 -14.94
C LEU A 88 -0.27 -19.50 -14.54
N ILE A 89 -1.07 -19.43 -13.48
CA ILE A 89 -1.99 -20.52 -13.09
C ILE A 89 -2.98 -20.81 -14.22
N ALA A 90 -3.55 -19.79 -14.85
CA ALA A 90 -4.46 -19.97 -15.98
C ALA A 90 -3.78 -20.68 -17.16
N VAL A 91 -2.54 -20.33 -17.49
CA VAL A 91 -1.74 -21.00 -18.53
C VAL A 91 -1.53 -22.49 -18.23
N LEU A 92 -1.27 -22.84 -16.96
CA LEU A 92 -1.09 -24.22 -16.52
C LEU A 92 -2.40 -25.03 -16.55
N LEU A 93 -3.52 -24.36 -16.27
CA LEU A 93 -4.86 -24.96 -16.36
C LEU A 93 -5.36 -25.09 -17.81
N ASP A 94 -4.91 -24.26 -18.75
CA ASP A 94 -5.32 -24.32 -20.16
C ASP A 94 -4.70 -25.53 -20.93
N GLU A 95 -3.89 -26.37 -20.30
CA GLU A 95 -3.41 -27.62 -20.91
C GLU A 95 -4.48 -28.75 -20.99
N PHE A 96 -5.77 -28.42 -20.83
CA PHE A 96 -6.92 -29.32 -21.00
C PHE A 96 -7.23 -29.51 -22.50
N PRO A 97 -6.60 -30.50 -23.17
CA PRO A 97 -7.14 -31.86 -23.09
C PRO A 97 -6.07 -32.98 -23.11
N LYS A 98 -4.77 -32.67 -22.94
CA LYS A 98 -3.71 -33.68 -23.09
C LYS A 98 -3.66 -34.60 -21.86
N ARG A 99 -4.06 -35.86 -22.04
CA ARG A 99 -4.20 -36.93 -21.03
C ARG A 99 -2.94 -37.21 -20.19
N SER A 100 -1.75 -36.71 -20.57
CA SER A 100 -0.47 -37.05 -19.94
C SER A 100 0.09 -36.02 -18.95
N ILE A 101 -0.46 -34.80 -18.86
CA ILE A 101 0.20 -33.71 -18.12
C ILE A 101 -0.52 -33.47 -16.78
N ARG A 102 -0.37 -34.41 -15.84
CA ARG A 102 -0.95 -34.34 -14.48
C ARG A 102 -0.20 -33.35 -13.58
N MET A 103 1.11 -33.19 -13.76
CA MET A 103 1.96 -32.42 -12.82
C MET A 103 1.69 -30.90 -12.83
N PRO A 104 1.60 -30.20 -13.98
CA PRO A 104 1.21 -28.79 -14.04
C PRO A 104 -0.13 -28.48 -13.39
N ARG A 105 -1.09 -29.41 -13.46
CA ARG A 105 -2.39 -29.27 -12.81
C ARG A 105 -2.30 -29.34 -11.30
N ILE A 106 -1.50 -30.27 -10.79
CA ILE A 106 -1.25 -30.38 -9.34
C ILE A 106 -0.57 -29.10 -8.86
N CYS A 107 0.43 -28.62 -9.58
CA CYS A 107 1.11 -27.38 -9.22
C CYS A 107 0.19 -26.15 -9.28
N ALA A 108 -0.65 -26.04 -10.32
CA ALA A 108 -1.66 -24.99 -10.42
C ALA A 108 -2.65 -25.04 -9.25
N ALA A 109 -3.11 -26.24 -8.86
CA ALA A 109 -3.99 -26.44 -7.73
C ALA A 109 -3.30 -26.08 -6.39
N VAL A 110 -2.03 -26.47 -6.21
CA VAL A 110 -1.24 -26.12 -5.01
C VAL A 110 -1.02 -24.62 -4.93
N MET A 111 -0.67 -23.97 -6.03
CA MET A 111 -0.52 -22.51 -6.08
C MET A 111 -1.86 -21.83 -5.76
N LEU A 112 -2.94 -22.18 -6.45
CA LEU A 112 -4.25 -21.60 -6.21
C LEU A 112 -4.71 -21.80 -4.75
N PHE A 113 -4.52 -22.99 -4.19
CA PHE A 113 -4.81 -23.26 -2.79
C PHE A 113 -3.95 -22.41 -1.85
N ALA A 114 -2.66 -22.27 -2.12
CA ALA A 114 -1.76 -21.42 -1.34
C ALA A 114 -2.20 -19.95 -1.35
N PHE A 115 -2.59 -19.42 -2.52
CA PHE A 115 -3.09 -18.05 -2.68
C PHE A 115 -4.41 -17.83 -1.93
N VAL A 116 -5.39 -18.70 -2.13
CA VAL A 116 -6.71 -18.58 -1.49
C VAL A 116 -6.59 -18.74 0.02
N LEU A 117 -5.82 -19.71 0.51
CA LEU A 117 -5.61 -19.92 1.94
C LEU A 117 -4.88 -18.74 2.57
N SER A 118 -3.80 -18.26 1.95
CA SER A 118 -3.05 -17.10 2.46
C SER A 118 -3.91 -15.84 2.48
N GLY A 119 -4.71 -15.62 1.43
CA GLY A 119 -5.68 -14.52 1.35
C GLY A 119 -6.76 -14.63 2.44
N ALA A 120 -7.33 -15.81 2.65
CA ALA A 120 -8.34 -16.05 3.69
C ALA A 120 -7.77 -15.86 5.10
N VAL A 121 -6.57 -16.38 5.38
CA VAL A 121 -5.90 -16.21 6.69
C VAL A 121 -5.52 -14.75 6.93
N THR A 122 -5.03 -14.05 5.91
CA THR A 122 -4.69 -12.62 6.01
C THR A 122 -5.96 -11.79 6.21
N THR A 123 -7.03 -12.04 5.45
CA THR A 123 -8.32 -11.35 5.62
C THR A 123 -8.91 -11.63 7.00
N ASN A 124 -8.90 -12.90 7.44
CA ASN A 124 -9.38 -13.25 8.77
C ASN A 124 -8.59 -12.56 9.87
N PHE A 125 -7.27 -12.45 9.68
CA PHE A 125 -6.38 -11.72 10.55
C PHE A 125 -6.76 -10.22 10.59
N LEU A 126 -6.92 -9.58 9.43
CA LEU A 126 -7.33 -8.17 9.29
C LEU A 126 -8.67 -7.90 9.98
N VAL A 127 -9.64 -8.83 9.89
CA VAL A 127 -10.99 -8.67 10.44
C VAL A 127 -11.07 -8.96 11.94
N LYS A 128 -10.44 -10.03 12.44
CA LYS A 128 -10.63 -10.49 13.82
C LYS A 128 -9.74 -9.78 14.85
N LYS A 129 -8.68 -9.10 14.42
CA LYS A 129 -7.78 -8.32 15.31
C LYS A 129 -7.37 -9.09 16.58
N PRO A 130 -6.59 -10.18 16.49
CA PRO A 130 -6.09 -10.85 17.69
C PRO A 130 -5.23 -9.88 18.51
N GLU A 131 -5.59 -9.67 19.77
CA GLU A 131 -4.83 -8.83 20.69
C GLU A 131 -3.40 -9.36 20.85
N GLY A 132 -2.40 -8.47 20.81
CA GLY A 132 -1.00 -8.82 20.98
C GLY A 132 -0.24 -9.26 19.72
N TYR A 133 -0.78 -9.05 18.52
CA TYR A 133 -0.07 -9.42 17.29
C TYR A 133 0.97 -8.37 16.86
N ALA A 134 2.24 -8.77 16.88
CA ALA A 134 3.39 -7.90 16.61
C ALA A 134 3.80 -7.81 15.12
N THR A 135 2.98 -8.30 14.18
CA THR A 135 3.34 -8.26 12.75
C THR A 135 2.97 -6.91 12.15
N ARG A 136 3.97 -6.03 12.00
CA ARG A 136 3.87 -4.85 11.15
C ARG A 136 3.75 -5.30 9.69
N TYR A 137 2.66 -4.94 9.02
CA TYR A 137 2.58 -5.07 7.57
C TYR A 137 3.23 -3.82 6.97
N GLU A 138 4.26 -4.02 6.17
CA GLU A 138 4.97 -2.92 5.51
C GLU A 138 4.06 -2.27 4.47
N GLY A 139 3.67 -1.01 4.70
CA GLY A 139 2.86 -0.20 3.77
C GLY A 139 1.38 -0.05 4.10
N LEU A 140 0.84 -0.86 5.01
CA LEU A 140 -0.47 -0.65 5.64
C LEU A 140 -0.31 -0.98 7.13
N SER A 141 -0.09 0.06 7.94
CA SER A 141 -0.15 -0.13 9.39
C SER A 141 -1.60 -0.45 9.77
N TYR A 142 -1.80 -1.42 10.66
CA TYR A 142 -3.13 -1.76 11.21
C TYR A 142 -3.87 -0.58 11.81
N SER A 143 -3.13 0.46 12.23
CA SER A 143 -3.69 1.74 12.68
C SER A 143 -4.65 2.35 11.65
N ASN A 144 -4.46 2.07 10.36
CA ASN A 144 -5.14 2.78 9.29
C ASN A 144 -6.40 2.08 8.77
N ILE A 145 -6.75 0.88 9.27
CA ILE A 145 -7.92 0.11 8.76
C ILE A 145 -9.23 0.87 8.96
N ASN A 146 -9.37 1.56 10.10
CA ASN A 146 -10.54 2.37 10.43
C ASN A 146 -10.29 3.86 10.21
N GLN A 147 -9.22 4.24 9.51
CA GLN A 147 -8.82 5.65 9.34
C GLN A 147 -9.95 6.50 8.76
N VAL A 148 -10.70 5.95 7.79
CA VAL A 148 -11.87 6.62 7.21
C VAL A 148 -12.94 6.90 8.25
N ASP A 149 -13.27 5.94 9.12
CA ASP A 149 -14.27 6.14 10.16
C ASP A 149 -13.76 7.07 11.27
N GLN A 150 -12.46 7.03 11.57
CA GLN A 150 -11.80 7.87 12.57
C GLN A 150 -11.71 9.33 12.15
N ILE A 151 -11.39 9.61 10.88
CA ILE A 151 -11.22 10.98 10.36
C ILE A 151 -12.55 11.65 9.98
N LYS A 152 -13.60 10.86 9.76
CA LYS A 152 -14.91 11.34 9.30
C LYS A 152 -15.56 12.41 10.19
N PRO A 153 -15.51 12.34 11.53
CA PRO A 153 -15.98 13.42 12.39
C PRO A 153 -15.23 14.74 12.14
N ALA A 154 -13.90 14.70 12.05
CA ALA A 154 -13.07 15.87 11.74
C ALA A 154 -13.36 16.43 10.34
N ALA A 155 -13.48 15.56 9.32
CA ALA A 155 -13.82 15.95 7.96
C ALA A 155 -15.19 16.65 7.85
N ARG A 156 -16.20 16.14 8.56
CA ARG A 156 -17.54 16.77 8.64
C ARG A 156 -17.47 18.13 9.33
N TYR A 157 -16.75 18.21 10.46
CA TYR A 157 -16.57 19.47 11.16
C TYR A 157 -16.00 20.56 10.24
N LEU A 158 -14.96 20.23 9.47
CA LEU A 158 -14.34 21.15 8.51
C LEU A 158 -15.34 21.64 7.44
N ALA A 159 -16.09 20.72 6.85
CA ALA A 159 -17.08 21.05 5.82
C ALA A 159 -18.24 21.90 6.37
N ASP A 160 -18.76 21.55 7.56
CA ASP A 160 -19.90 22.23 8.17
C ASP A 160 -19.55 23.66 8.64
N HIS A 161 -18.28 23.93 8.98
CA HIS A 161 -17.79 25.23 9.43
C HIS A 161 -17.14 26.08 8.32
N GLY A 162 -17.32 25.66 7.06
CA GLY A 162 -16.94 26.44 5.87
C GLY A 162 -15.43 26.52 5.63
N TYR A 163 -14.65 25.56 6.14
CA TYR A 163 -13.25 25.43 5.72
C TYR A 163 -13.21 24.89 4.29
N THR A 164 -12.27 25.40 3.49
CA THR A 164 -12.14 25.04 2.07
C THR A 164 -10.74 24.56 1.73
N TYR A 165 -9.74 24.90 2.56
CA TYR A 165 -8.35 24.53 2.34
C TYR A 165 -7.60 24.37 3.65
N GLY A 166 -6.73 23.37 3.71
CA GLY A 166 -5.85 23.13 4.84
C GLY A 166 -4.77 22.12 4.53
N TYR A 167 -4.16 21.61 5.60
CA TYR A 167 -2.99 20.75 5.53
C TYR A 167 -3.17 19.54 6.43
N ALA A 168 -2.67 18.39 6.00
CA ALA A 168 -2.62 17.17 6.79
C ALA A 168 -1.45 16.30 6.34
N TYR A 169 -1.11 15.29 7.12
CA TYR A 169 -0.14 14.30 6.69
C TYR A 169 -0.60 13.59 5.41
N TYR A 170 0.35 13.16 4.58
CA TYR A 170 0.08 12.61 3.25
C TYR A 170 -1.04 11.56 3.24
N TRP A 171 -1.04 10.63 4.21
CA TRP A 171 -2.04 9.56 4.29
C TRP A 171 -3.46 10.03 4.67
N ASP A 172 -3.60 11.15 5.37
CA ASP A 172 -4.89 11.70 5.79
C ASP A 172 -5.50 12.64 4.73
N SER A 173 -4.65 13.32 3.97
CA SER A 173 -5.02 14.42 3.08
C SER A 173 -6.11 14.08 2.06
N SER A 174 -5.96 12.94 1.40
CA SER A 174 -6.90 12.49 0.35
C SER A 174 -8.24 12.07 0.95
N ILE A 175 -8.24 11.50 2.16
CA ILE A 175 -9.46 10.97 2.79
C ILE A 175 -10.44 12.10 3.11
N VAL A 176 -9.97 13.23 3.63
CA VAL A 176 -10.84 14.38 3.93
C VAL A 176 -11.44 14.97 2.67
N THR A 177 -10.63 15.11 1.62
CA THR A 177 -11.10 15.66 0.33
C THR A 177 -12.22 14.78 -0.24
N GLU A 178 -12.05 13.46 -0.20
CA GLU A 178 -13.07 12.49 -0.65
C GLU A 178 -14.32 12.50 0.25
N LEU A 179 -14.17 12.47 1.58
CA LEU A 179 -15.29 12.46 2.52
C LEU A 179 -16.14 13.73 2.50
N THR A 180 -15.60 14.83 1.97
CA THR A 180 -16.29 16.13 1.88
C THR A 180 -16.77 16.44 0.46
N ASP A 181 -16.74 15.48 -0.46
CA ASP A 181 -17.08 15.65 -1.88
C ASP A 181 -16.29 16.81 -2.52
N GLY A 182 -15.02 16.98 -2.14
CA GLY A 182 -14.14 18.04 -2.64
C GLY A 182 -14.41 19.44 -2.08
N LYS A 183 -15.31 19.61 -1.09
CA LYS A 183 -15.55 20.91 -0.45
C LYS A 183 -14.35 21.40 0.36
N VAL A 184 -13.61 20.47 0.94
CA VAL A 184 -12.40 20.75 1.71
C VAL A 184 -11.21 20.14 0.98
N GLU A 185 -10.38 20.98 0.38
CA GLU A 185 -9.13 20.55 -0.24
C GLU A 185 -8.02 20.47 0.81
N ILE A 186 -7.19 19.42 0.77
CA ILE A 186 -6.04 19.30 1.65
C ILE A 186 -4.73 19.19 0.86
N CYS A 187 -3.77 20.04 1.22
CA CYS A 187 -2.39 19.89 0.78
C CYS A 187 -1.65 18.90 1.68
N ALA A 188 -1.10 17.85 1.05
CA ALA A 188 -0.37 16.79 1.73
C ALA A 188 1.01 17.25 2.19
N ILE A 189 1.28 17.15 3.50
CA ILE A 189 2.59 17.38 4.10
C ILE A 189 3.36 16.05 4.20
N VAL A 190 4.65 16.07 3.85
CA VAL A 190 5.49 14.87 3.76
C VAL A 190 6.58 14.82 4.83
N GLU A 191 7.26 15.94 5.09
CA GLU A 191 8.35 16.00 6.07
C GLU A 191 8.06 17.08 7.13
N PRO A 192 8.15 16.74 8.43
CA PRO A 192 8.38 17.72 9.48
C PRO A 192 9.91 17.93 9.66
N PRO A 193 10.48 19.13 9.97
CA PRO A 193 9.91 20.39 10.49
C PRO A 193 9.28 21.35 9.48
N ASN A 194 9.69 21.30 8.21
CA ASN A 194 9.27 22.28 7.20
C ASN A 194 8.07 21.73 6.46
N ILE A 195 6.95 22.46 6.36
CA ILE A 195 5.83 22.04 5.51
C ILE A 195 6.33 21.89 4.07
N THR A 196 6.66 20.66 3.71
CA THR A 196 7.05 20.27 2.36
C THR A 196 5.96 19.38 1.79
N TYR A 197 5.62 19.60 0.54
CA TYR A 197 4.68 18.77 -0.20
C TYR A 197 5.43 17.85 -1.16
N SER A 198 4.87 16.66 -1.38
CA SER A 198 5.31 15.76 -2.45
C SER A 198 4.86 16.34 -3.79
N PHE A 199 5.74 16.41 -4.79
CA PHE A 199 5.34 16.75 -6.16
C PHE A 199 4.53 15.62 -6.79
N ALA A 200 4.84 14.37 -6.42
CA ALA A 200 4.03 13.24 -6.79
C ALA A 200 2.71 13.28 -5.99
N ASN A 201 1.58 13.26 -6.68
CA ASN A 201 0.23 13.15 -6.11
C ASN A 201 -0.31 14.40 -5.39
N THR A 202 0.26 15.58 -5.62
CA THR A 202 -0.32 16.88 -5.18
C THR A 202 -0.86 17.66 -6.38
N LYS A 203 -2.03 18.30 -6.23
CA LYS A 203 -2.59 19.18 -7.26
C LYS A 203 -1.60 20.30 -7.58
N LYS A 204 -1.25 20.48 -8.86
CA LYS A 204 -0.31 21.52 -9.33
C LYS A 204 -0.65 22.93 -8.81
N ALA A 205 -1.94 23.21 -8.62
CA ALA A 205 -2.40 24.51 -8.13
C ALA A 205 -1.92 24.82 -6.70
N PHE A 206 -1.72 23.81 -5.85
CA PHE A 206 -1.22 24.00 -4.47
C PHE A 206 0.23 24.45 -4.41
N TRP A 207 0.95 24.45 -5.55
CA TRP A 207 2.32 24.96 -5.63
C TRP A 207 2.36 26.49 -5.62
N ASP A 208 1.24 27.15 -5.90
CA ASP A 208 1.12 28.61 -5.78
C ASP A 208 0.83 28.99 -4.33
N ILE A 209 1.72 29.79 -3.73
CA ILE A 209 1.54 30.33 -2.37
C ILE A 209 0.29 31.19 -2.21
N ASN A 210 -0.24 31.70 -3.32
CA ASN A 210 -1.46 32.49 -3.33
C ASN A 210 -2.72 31.69 -3.71
N TYR A 211 -2.60 30.36 -3.88
CA TYR A 211 -3.71 29.49 -4.29
C TYR A 211 -4.95 29.67 -3.42
N HIS A 212 -4.76 29.79 -2.11
CA HIS A 212 -5.83 30.02 -1.15
C HIS A 212 -5.56 31.31 -0.36
N GLN A 213 -6.63 32.00 0.02
CA GLN A 213 -6.58 33.21 0.83
C GLN A 213 -7.59 33.09 1.97
N GLY A 214 -7.22 33.57 3.15
CA GLY A 214 -8.05 33.52 4.35
C GLY A 214 -7.69 32.35 5.28
N LYS A 215 -8.64 31.98 6.15
CA LYS A 215 -8.41 30.98 7.19
C LYS A 215 -8.08 29.60 6.60
N THR A 216 -7.06 28.96 7.16
CA THR A 216 -6.66 27.59 6.84
C THR A 216 -6.58 26.75 8.11
N PHE A 217 -6.36 25.45 7.98
CA PHE A 217 -6.24 24.56 9.13
C PHE A 217 -5.13 23.53 8.96
N LEU A 218 -4.65 22.98 10.07
CA LEU A 218 -3.78 21.82 10.13
C LEU A 218 -4.52 20.69 10.87
N LEU A 219 -4.69 19.55 10.19
CA LEU A 219 -5.27 18.34 10.76
C LEU A 219 -4.15 17.40 11.20
N LEU A 220 -4.19 16.98 12.46
CA LEU A 220 -3.18 16.13 13.08
C LEU A 220 -3.83 14.96 13.80
N GLU A 221 -3.18 13.81 13.79
CA GLU A 221 -3.47 12.75 14.75
C GLU A 221 -3.22 13.28 16.18
N LYS A 222 -4.13 12.98 17.10
CA LYS A 222 -4.14 13.54 18.45
C LYS A 222 -2.88 13.17 19.25
N ASP A 223 -2.53 11.88 19.19
CA ASP A 223 -1.43 11.27 19.93
C ASP A 223 -0.08 11.37 19.20
N ASP A 224 -0.06 11.93 17.98
CA ASP A 224 1.17 12.15 17.25
C ASP A 224 1.93 13.35 17.86
N THR A 225 2.95 13.03 18.65
CA THR A 225 3.82 14.01 19.30
C THR A 225 4.95 14.47 18.40
N SER A 226 5.13 13.89 17.20
CA SER A 226 6.20 14.29 16.28
C SER A 226 6.13 15.78 15.95
N TRP A 227 4.93 16.36 15.99
CA TRP A 227 4.68 17.76 15.68
C TRP A 227 5.00 18.75 16.80
N GLN A 228 5.15 18.28 18.06
CA GLN A 228 5.24 19.17 19.23
C GLN A 228 6.51 20.03 19.25
N GLU A 229 7.57 19.58 18.58
CA GLU A 229 8.86 20.29 18.53
C GLU A 229 8.91 21.37 17.45
N TYR A 230 7.86 21.49 16.62
CA TYR A 230 7.88 22.37 15.45
C TYR A 230 7.14 23.69 15.68
N PRO A 231 7.75 24.82 15.24
CA PRO A 231 7.12 26.15 15.31
C PRO A 231 5.80 26.26 14.56
N ILE A 232 5.49 25.30 13.67
CA ILE A 232 4.24 25.25 12.92
C ILE A 232 3.00 25.29 13.83
N LEU A 233 3.09 24.77 15.06
CA LEU A 233 2.00 24.82 16.03
C LEU A 233 1.84 26.20 16.69
N GLU A 234 2.83 27.09 16.57
CA GLU A 234 2.78 28.43 17.14
C GLU A 234 1.83 29.34 16.33
N GLY A 235 0.98 30.08 17.04
CA GLY A 235 0.01 31.00 16.41
C GLY A 235 -1.26 30.35 15.88
N GLY A 236 -1.41 29.03 16.01
CA GLY A 236 -2.63 28.31 15.71
C GLY A 236 -3.58 28.21 16.90
N THR A 237 -4.89 28.14 16.64
CA THR A 237 -5.92 27.91 17.68
C THR A 237 -6.57 26.55 17.48
N GLN A 238 -6.56 25.69 18.49
CA GLN A 238 -7.28 24.41 18.40
C GLN A 238 -8.79 24.65 18.39
N ILE A 239 -9.45 24.24 17.31
CA ILE A 239 -10.91 24.42 17.12
C ILE A 239 -11.69 23.12 17.27
N TYR A 240 -11.01 21.98 17.18
CA TYR A 240 -11.61 20.65 17.23
C TYR A 240 -10.64 19.64 17.82
N ALA A 241 -11.16 18.70 18.61
CA ALA A 241 -10.46 17.48 19.02
C ALA A 241 -11.47 16.37 19.33
N ASP A 242 -11.20 15.16 18.88
CA ASP A 242 -11.92 13.95 19.27
C ASP A 242 -10.95 12.91 19.87
N ASP A 243 -11.25 11.62 19.75
CA ASP A 243 -10.39 10.55 20.25
C ASP A 243 -9.18 10.26 19.35
N TYR A 244 -9.20 10.70 18.08
CA TYR A 244 -8.23 10.33 17.06
C TYR A 244 -7.50 11.54 16.45
N TYR A 245 -8.19 12.65 16.25
CA TYR A 245 -7.71 13.81 15.52
C TYR A 245 -7.93 15.12 16.29
N LYS A 246 -7.10 16.10 15.96
CA LYS A 246 -7.25 17.50 16.37
C LYS A 246 -7.07 18.42 15.16
N ILE A 247 -7.77 19.55 15.17
CA ILE A 247 -7.68 20.57 14.12
C ILE A 247 -7.22 21.88 14.74
N ILE A 248 -6.18 22.46 14.14
CA ILE A 248 -5.62 23.76 14.50
C ILE A 248 -5.93 24.74 13.38
N GLU A 249 -6.62 25.84 13.70
CA GLU A 249 -6.92 26.94 12.77
C GLU A 249 -5.78 27.96 12.71
N TYR A 250 -5.53 28.47 11.51
CA TYR A 250 -4.64 29.60 11.24
C TYR A 250 -5.40 30.69 10.48
N PRO A 251 -5.15 31.98 10.78
CA PRO A 251 -5.85 33.10 10.13
C PRO A 251 -5.45 33.30 8.66
N ALA A 252 -4.32 32.73 8.23
CA ALA A 252 -3.79 32.79 6.88
C ALA A 252 -3.12 31.44 6.53
N PRO A 253 -2.91 31.13 5.23
CA PRO A 253 -2.17 29.96 4.81
C PRO A 253 -0.79 29.89 5.46
N ILE A 254 -0.40 28.70 5.89
CA ILE A 254 0.90 28.48 6.52
C ILE A 254 1.96 28.51 5.42
N PRO A 255 3.04 29.32 5.57
CA PRO A 255 4.11 29.36 4.58
C PRO A 255 4.78 27.99 4.43
N PHE A 256 5.09 27.62 3.18
CA PHE A 256 5.65 26.32 2.84
C PHE A 256 6.97 26.46 2.06
N GLU A 257 7.82 25.46 2.22
CA GLU A 257 9.06 25.32 1.45
C GLU A 257 8.94 24.12 0.50
N ARG A 258 9.58 24.21 -0.66
CA ARG A 258 9.62 23.10 -1.62
C ARG A 258 10.45 21.95 -1.05
N SER A 259 9.96 20.71 -1.08
CA SER A 259 10.78 19.54 -0.71
C SER A 259 12.01 19.46 -1.63
N PRO A 260 13.24 19.39 -1.11
CA PRO A 260 14.43 19.25 -1.93
C PRO A 260 14.53 17.87 -2.61
N PHE A 261 13.72 16.88 -2.21
CA PHE A 261 13.73 15.51 -2.71
C PHE A 261 12.72 15.24 -3.84
N SER A 262 12.21 16.31 -4.45
CA SER A 262 11.08 16.24 -5.39
C SER A 262 11.43 16.61 -6.84
N GLU A 263 12.71 16.48 -7.21
CA GLU A 263 13.17 16.54 -8.60
C GLU A 263 13.15 15.16 -9.29
#